data_AF-A0AAD1Z3T0-F1
#
_entry.id   AF-A0AAD1Z3T0-F1
#
_cell.length_a   1.000
_cell.length_b   1.000
_cell.length_c   1.000
_cell.angle_alpha   90.00
_cell.angle_beta   90.00
_cell.angle_gamma   90.00
#
_symmetry.space_group_name_H-M   'P 1'
#
loop_
_entity.id
_entity.type
_entity.pdbx_description
1 polymer ?
#
loop_
_entity_poly.entity_id
_entity_poly.type
_entity_poly.pdbx_seq_one_letter_code
_entity_poly.pdbx_strand_id
1 'polypeptide(L)'
;MGVILEEGEEREPTLTPPNAGALLLPPVNFSTVEDNTVYRSGFPQPSNFSFLRSLKLRSIIYLCPEPYPEENWQFLQSNKVKLYQFGIDGTKEPSAIPRSTITEALKVLIDVRNHPVLIHCRRGKHRTGCLVGCLRKLQNWCLSSILDEYKNFAGTKSRETDLRFLEIYDISCLRHSLQSLIYQYQGYGLQKRRLLYREDCVQKPRMSSVQLA
;
A
#
# COMPACT_ATOMS: atom_id res chain seq x y z
N MET A 1 16.85 58.10 58.14
CA MET A 1 16.08 57.63 56.97
C MET A 1 16.98 56.61 56.31
N GLY A 2 16.77 55.30 56.40
CA GLY A 2 15.55 54.54 56.14
C GLY A 2 15.95 53.49 55.10
N VAL A 3 16.08 52.23 55.56
CA VAL A 3 16.12 50.92 54.88
C VAL A 3 15.67 50.88 53.39
N ILE A 4 16.21 50.02 52.53
CA ILE A 4 15.80 48.60 52.37
C ILE A 4 16.84 47.81 51.53
N LEU A 5 17.00 46.53 51.90
CA LEU A 5 17.78 45.45 51.27
C LEU A 5 17.11 44.98 49.98
N GLU A 6 17.87 44.71 48.92
CA GLU A 6 17.44 43.89 47.78
C GLU A 6 18.40 42.69 47.69
N GLU A 7 17.95 41.56 48.22
CA GLU A 7 18.59 40.25 48.06
C GLU A 7 18.28 39.68 46.68
N GLY A 8 19.24 38.95 46.12
CA GLY A 8 19.23 38.47 44.75
C GLY A 8 18.10 37.50 44.43
N GLU A 9 17.42 37.77 43.32
CA GLU A 9 16.44 36.87 42.73
C GLU A 9 17.15 35.75 41.96
N GLU A 10 17.12 34.54 42.53
CA GLU A 10 17.51 33.30 41.89
C GLU A 10 16.65 33.08 40.63
N ARG A 11 17.30 32.94 39.47
CA ARG A 11 16.61 32.63 38.21
C ARG A 11 16.04 31.22 38.29
N GLU A 12 14.71 31.12 38.38
CA GLU A 12 13.97 29.90 38.07
C GLU A 12 14.35 29.40 36.65
N PRO A 13 14.67 28.11 36.47
CA PRO A 13 14.86 27.56 35.15
C PRO A 13 13.50 27.52 34.43
N THR A 14 13.38 28.25 33.33
CA THR A 14 12.22 28.17 32.44
C THR A 14 12.01 26.72 32.01
N LEU A 15 11.01 26.06 32.62
CA LEU A 15 10.48 24.78 32.19
C LEU A 15 9.84 25.00 30.81
N THR A 16 10.62 24.80 29.76
CA THR A 16 10.04 24.59 28.43
C THR A 16 9.14 23.36 28.52
N PRO A 17 7.84 23.46 28.21
CA PRO A 17 6.97 22.30 28.26
C PRO A 17 7.53 21.26 27.29
N PRO A 18 7.55 19.96 27.66
CA PRO A 18 8.07 18.92 26.79
C PRO A 18 7.19 18.83 25.55
N ASN A 19 7.73 19.33 24.43
CA ASN A 19 7.39 18.95 23.07
C ASN A 19 5.87 18.86 22.81
N ALA A 20 5.20 20.01 22.79
CA ALA A 20 3.82 20.12 22.30
C ALA A 20 3.76 19.67 20.83
N GLY A 21 3.28 18.44 20.62
CA GLY A 21 2.71 17.93 19.36
C GLY A 21 3.60 18.06 18.12
N ALA A 22 4.59 17.19 17.97
CA ALA A 22 5.25 17.02 16.67
C ALA A 22 4.20 16.79 15.57
N LEU A 23 4.10 17.73 14.63
CA LEU A 23 3.12 17.67 13.54
C LEU A 23 3.33 16.38 12.75
N LEU A 24 2.33 15.49 12.80
CA LEU A 24 2.34 14.24 12.04
C LEU A 24 1.90 14.56 10.60
N LEU A 25 2.87 14.66 9.70
CA LEU A 25 2.61 14.98 8.30
C LEU A 25 2.34 13.70 7.50
N PRO A 26 1.11 13.48 7.00
CA PRO A 26 0.84 12.34 6.15
C PRO A 26 1.57 12.48 4.80
N PRO A 27 1.94 11.36 4.15
CA PRO A 27 2.46 11.41 2.80
C PRO A 27 1.47 12.04 1.82
N VAL A 28 1.97 12.51 0.68
CA VAL A 28 1.13 13.09 -0.38
C VAL A 28 0.02 12.12 -0.79
N ASN A 29 -1.20 12.62 -0.97
CA ASN A 29 -2.35 11.82 -1.40
C ASN A 29 -2.67 10.64 -0.46
N PHE A 30 -2.34 10.78 0.83
CA PHE A 30 -2.70 9.79 1.84
C PHE A 30 -4.21 9.75 2.05
N SER A 31 -4.76 8.54 2.18
CA SER A 31 -6.15 8.32 2.59
C SER A 31 -6.30 6.92 3.18
N THR A 32 -7.28 6.75 4.05
CA THR A 32 -7.80 5.44 4.43
C THR A 32 -8.60 4.88 3.26
N VAL A 33 -8.39 3.60 2.94
CA VAL A 33 -9.20 2.83 1.98
C VAL A 33 -10.20 1.97 2.75
N GLU A 34 -9.70 1.28 3.77
CA GLU A 34 -10.48 0.52 4.75
C GLU A 34 -10.03 0.88 6.15
N ASP A 35 -10.99 1.12 7.04
CA ASP A 35 -10.72 1.64 8.37
C ASP A 35 -9.74 0.73 9.13
N ASN A 36 -8.70 1.35 9.67
CA ASN A 36 -7.64 0.73 10.46
C ASN A 36 -6.86 -0.42 9.78
N THR A 37 -7.10 -0.71 8.50
CA THR A 37 -6.59 -1.93 7.86
C THR A 37 -5.88 -1.68 6.54
N VAL A 38 -6.41 -0.80 5.67
CA VAL A 38 -5.81 -0.51 4.35
C VAL A 38 -5.70 0.99 4.16
N TYR A 39 -4.48 1.43 3.87
CA TYR A 39 -4.16 2.82 3.58
C TYR A 39 -3.61 2.95 2.16
N ARG A 40 -3.79 4.12 1.56
CA ARG A 40 -3.17 4.49 0.28
C ARG A 40 -2.38 5.78 0.43
N SER A 41 -1.31 5.93 -0.36
CA SER A 41 -0.60 7.20 -0.49
C SER A 41 0.28 7.29 -1.74
N GLY A 42 0.88 8.47 -1.95
CA GLY A 42 2.08 8.66 -2.76
C GLY A 42 3.34 8.22 -2.03
N PHE A 43 4.51 8.51 -2.62
CA PHE A 43 5.76 8.01 -2.09
C PHE A 43 6.10 8.67 -0.74
N PRO A 44 6.26 7.89 0.36
CA PRO A 44 6.60 8.46 1.66
C PRO A 44 7.99 9.10 1.67
N GLN A 45 8.09 10.30 2.24
CA GLN A 45 9.34 10.99 2.50
C GLN A 45 9.73 10.83 3.98
N PRO A 46 11.01 11.05 4.36
CA PRO A 46 11.46 10.98 5.74
C PRO A 46 10.65 11.83 6.73
N SER A 47 10.17 13.00 6.29
CA SER A 47 9.28 13.87 7.07
C SER A 47 7.93 13.22 7.42
N ASN A 48 7.52 12.16 6.72
CA ASN A 48 6.29 11.43 6.98
C ASN A 48 6.47 10.23 7.93
N PHE A 49 7.70 9.86 8.29
CA PHE A 49 7.96 8.64 9.05
C PHE A 49 7.35 8.67 10.45
N SER A 50 7.26 9.84 11.08
CA SER A 50 6.56 10.03 12.35
C SER A 50 5.08 9.65 12.23
N PHE A 51 4.41 10.14 11.17
CA PHE A 51 3.03 9.79 10.85
C PHE A 51 2.88 8.29 10.55
N LEU A 52 3.75 7.72 9.71
CA LEU A 52 3.67 6.28 9.37
C LEU A 52 3.87 5.37 10.59
N ARG A 53 4.69 5.77 11.56
CA ARG A 53 4.85 5.05 12.83
C ARG A 53 3.55 5.00 13.62
N SER A 54 2.74 6.08 13.58
CA SER A 54 1.45 6.13 14.27
C SER A 54 0.44 5.11 13.72
N LEU A 55 0.53 4.75 12.43
CA LEU A 55 -0.33 3.78 11.77
C LEU A 55 -0.03 2.33 12.14
N LYS A 56 1.12 2.05 12.78
CA LYS A 56 1.57 0.71 13.18
C LYS A 56 1.48 -0.31 12.04
N LEU A 57 1.95 0.10 10.85
CA LEU A 57 1.93 -0.72 9.65
C LEU A 57 2.68 -2.03 9.87
N ARG A 58 2.14 -3.11 9.30
CA ARG A 58 2.79 -4.41 9.26
C ARG A 58 3.43 -4.68 7.91
N SER A 59 2.85 -4.14 6.85
CA SER A 59 3.39 -4.27 5.50
C SER A 59 3.17 -3.04 4.63
N ILE A 60 3.97 -2.94 3.58
CA ILE A 60 3.85 -1.93 2.53
C ILE A 60 3.83 -2.63 1.17
N ILE A 61 2.89 -2.23 0.32
CA ILE A 61 2.84 -2.61 -1.09
C ILE A 61 3.37 -1.44 -1.92
N TYR A 62 4.52 -1.66 -2.55
CA TYR A 62 5.19 -0.66 -3.38
C TYR A 62 5.08 -1.03 -4.86
N LEU A 63 4.45 -0.17 -5.65
CA LEU A 63 4.04 -0.49 -7.03
C LEU A 63 5.00 0.05 -8.11
N CYS A 64 6.21 0.49 -7.76
CA CYS A 64 7.16 1.00 -8.74
C CYS A 64 8.36 0.07 -8.93
N PRO A 65 8.96 0.02 -10.14
CA PRO A 65 10.10 -0.85 -10.45
C PRO A 65 11.41 -0.36 -9.85
N GLU A 66 11.53 0.93 -9.53
CA GLU A 66 12.76 1.53 -9.00
C GLU A 66 13.09 0.94 -7.62
N PRO A 67 14.37 0.75 -7.28
CA PRO A 67 14.77 0.24 -5.97
C PRO A 67 14.26 1.16 -4.85
N TYR A 68 13.93 0.57 -3.71
CA TYR A 68 13.46 1.33 -2.56
C TYR A 68 14.64 2.11 -1.94
N PRO A 69 14.52 3.42 -1.67
CA PRO A 69 15.58 4.24 -1.10
C PRO A 69 16.04 3.72 0.26
N GLU A 70 17.34 3.88 0.54
CA GLU A 70 17.99 3.36 1.74
C GLU A 70 17.37 3.90 3.04
N GLU A 71 17.07 5.20 3.11
CA GLU A 71 16.44 5.81 4.29
C GLU A 71 15.06 5.19 4.59
N ASN A 72 14.26 4.97 3.55
CA ASN A 72 12.97 4.32 3.71
C ASN A 72 13.15 2.85 4.09
N TRP A 73 14.16 2.17 3.54
CA TRP A 73 14.49 0.79 3.89
C TRP A 73 14.85 0.64 5.38
N GLN A 74 15.69 1.53 5.91
CA GLN A 74 16.05 1.59 7.32
C GLN A 74 14.84 1.82 8.23
N PHE A 75 13.90 2.67 7.80
CA PHE A 75 12.61 2.82 8.48
C PHE A 75 11.82 1.51 8.53
N LEU A 76 11.74 0.77 7.42
CA LEU A 76 11.03 -0.51 7.39
C LEU A 76 11.66 -1.54 8.33
N GLN A 77 12.99 -1.65 8.33
CA GLN A 77 13.72 -2.56 9.21
C GLN A 77 13.49 -2.23 10.70
N SER A 78 13.63 -0.96 11.05
CA SER A 78 13.47 -0.47 12.43
C SER A 78 12.05 -0.70 12.98
N ASN A 79 11.04 -0.62 12.12
CA ASN A 79 9.63 -0.81 12.49
C ASN A 79 9.11 -2.22 12.17
N LYS A 80 9.98 -3.15 11.73
CA LYS A 80 9.64 -4.53 11.35
C LYS A 80 8.52 -4.63 10.31
N VAL A 81 8.52 -3.72 9.35
CA VAL A 81 7.52 -3.62 8.28
C VAL A 81 7.98 -4.40 7.06
N LYS A 82 7.14 -5.31 6.56
CA LYS A 82 7.46 -6.11 5.35
C LYS A 82 7.20 -5.30 4.08
N LEU A 83 8.14 -5.30 3.14
CA LEU A 83 7.97 -4.70 1.81
C LEU A 83 7.57 -5.74 0.78
N TYR A 84 6.48 -5.48 0.05
CA TYR A 84 6.08 -6.23 -1.14
C TYR A 84 6.20 -5.32 -2.35
N GLN A 85 7.20 -5.57 -3.21
CA GLN A 85 7.44 -4.76 -4.40
C GLN A 85 6.86 -5.42 -5.64
N PHE A 86 6.05 -4.67 -6.37
CA PHE A 86 5.44 -5.05 -7.64
C PHE A 86 5.75 -3.99 -8.68
N GLY A 87 6.83 -4.18 -9.43
CA GLY A 87 7.29 -3.21 -10.42
C GLY A 87 6.28 -3.04 -11.56
N ILE A 88 5.63 -1.86 -11.64
CA ILE A 88 4.79 -1.46 -12.77
C ILE A 88 5.42 -0.23 -13.40
N ASP A 89 5.88 -0.37 -14.64
CA ASP A 89 6.48 0.72 -15.41
C ASP A 89 5.51 1.90 -15.58
N GLY A 90 6.01 3.12 -15.40
CA GLY A 90 5.21 4.35 -15.47
C GLY A 90 5.64 5.33 -16.56
N THR A 91 6.70 5.01 -17.31
CA THR A 91 7.49 5.94 -18.13
C THR A 91 7.21 5.87 -19.63
N LYS A 92 6.42 4.92 -20.11
CA LYS A 92 6.07 4.80 -21.54
C LYS A 92 4.54 4.89 -21.71
N GLU A 93 4.11 5.64 -22.72
CA GLU A 93 2.78 5.59 -23.36
C GLU A 93 2.22 4.15 -23.44
N PRO A 94 0.88 3.99 -23.50
CA PRO A 94 0.11 3.47 -22.39
C PRO A 94 0.72 2.16 -21.88
N SER A 95 1.65 2.23 -20.92
CA SER A 95 2.16 1.06 -20.22
C SER A 95 1.01 0.42 -19.45
N ALA A 96 0.30 -0.48 -20.14
CA ALA A 96 -0.87 -1.17 -19.64
C ALA A 96 -0.46 -1.86 -18.35
N ILE A 97 -1.11 -1.47 -17.27
CA ILE A 97 -0.88 -2.06 -15.96
C ILE A 97 -1.06 -3.58 -16.11
N PRO A 98 0.00 -4.39 -15.89
CA PRO A 98 -0.09 -5.81 -16.14
C PRO A 98 -1.09 -6.45 -15.18
N ARG A 99 -2.08 -7.14 -15.75
CA ARG A 99 -3.16 -7.80 -14.97
C ARG A 99 -2.58 -8.78 -13.95
N SER A 100 -1.57 -9.55 -14.35
CA SER A 100 -0.88 -10.50 -13.48
C SER A 100 -0.30 -9.83 -12.24
N THR A 101 0.44 -8.73 -12.41
CA THR A 101 1.05 -7.98 -11.30
C THR A 101 0.01 -7.41 -10.35
N ILE A 102 -1.10 -6.86 -10.87
CA ILE A 102 -2.21 -6.39 -10.02
C ILE A 102 -2.87 -7.55 -9.27
N THR A 103 -3.07 -8.69 -9.92
CA THR A 103 -3.62 -9.89 -9.28
C THR A 103 -2.73 -10.38 -8.14
N GLU A 104 -1.40 -10.42 -8.33
CA GLU A 104 -0.47 -10.81 -7.25
C GLU A 104 -0.44 -9.78 -6.11
N ALA A 105 -0.45 -8.48 -6.43
CA ALA A 105 -0.55 -7.43 -5.42
C ALA A 105 -1.88 -7.52 -4.64
N LEU A 106 -2.98 -7.83 -5.34
CA LEU A 106 -4.29 -7.99 -4.73
C LEU A 106 -4.33 -9.22 -3.80
N LYS A 107 -3.66 -10.33 -4.15
CA LYS A 107 -3.51 -11.50 -3.26
C LYS A 107 -2.80 -11.15 -1.95
N VAL A 108 -1.76 -10.31 -2.00
CA VAL A 108 -1.07 -9.81 -0.79
C VAL A 108 -1.99 -8.90 0.02
N LEU A 109 -2.75 -8.05 -0.67
CA LEU A 109 -3.66 -7.07 -0.06
C LEU A 109 -4.87 -7.70 0.65
N ILE A 110 -5.38 -8.84 0.17
CA ILE A 110 -6.52 -9.54 0.80
C ILE A 110 -6.10 -10.45 1.96
N ASP A 111 -4.80 -10.70 2.14
CA ASP A 111 -4.30 -11.54 3.23
C ASP A 111 -4.28 -10.74 4.54
N VAL A 112 -5.24 -11.05 5.41
CA VAL A 112 -5.44 -10.44 6.73
C VAL A 112 -4.17 -10.41 7.60
N ARG A 113 -3.23 -11.33 7.37
CA ARG A 113 -1.96 -11.40 8.10
C ARG A 113 -1.04 -10.23 7.80
N ASN A 114 -1.23 -9.54 6.69
CA ASN A 114 -0.40 -8.41 6.25
C ASN A 114 -0.89 -7.04 6.78
N HIS A 115 -2.08 -6.97 7.39
CA HIS A 115 -2.67 -5.71 7.84
C HIS A 115 -2.12 -5.26 9.21
N PRO A 116 -2.04 -3.94 9.48
CA PRO A 116 -2.40 -2.84 8.57
C PRO A 116 -1.39 -2.64 7.43
N VAL A 117 -1.88 -2.38 6.22
CA VAL A 117 -1.06 -2.29 5.00
C VAL A 117 -1.15 -0.90 4.36
N LEU A 118 -0.01 -0.37 3.90
CA LEU A 118 0.05 0.85 3.10
C LEU A 118 0.34 0.51 1.63
N ILE A 119 -0.52 0.94 0.73
CA ILE A 119 -0.31 0.87 -0.71
C ILE A 119 0.24 2.21 -1.19
N HIS A 120 1.37 2.20 -1.89
CA HIS A 120 1.84 3.40 -2.56
C HIS A 120 2.55 3.15 -3.88
N CYS A 121 2.59 4.21 -4.68
CA CYS A 121 3.46 4.32 -5.83
C CYS A 121 4.19 5.67 -5.75
N ARG A 122 4.60 6.27 -6.87
CA ARG A 122 5.24 7.60 -6.84
C ARG A 122 4.31 8.70 -6.30
N ARG A 123 3.06 8.72 -6.75
CA ARG A 123 2.09 9.80 -6.42
C ARG A 123 0.75 9.31 -5.84
N GLY A 124 0.57 8.00 -5.73
CA GLY A 124 -0.68 7.43 -5.19
C GLY A 124 -1.90 7.60 -6.11
N LYS A 125 -1.68 7.80 -7.42
CA LYS A 125 -2.74 8.11 -8.40
C LYS A 125 -3.08 6.90 -9.27
N HIS A 126 -2.29 6.65 -10.32
CA HIS A 126 -2.54 5.64 -11.36
C HIS A 126 -2.46 4.20 -10.83
N ARG A 127 -1.24 3.71 -10.56
CA ARG A 127 -0.98 2.32 -10.12
C ARG A 127 -1.72 1.97 -8.83
N THR A 128 -1.64 2.86 -7.83
CA THR A 128 -2.36 2.72 -6.56
C THR A 128 -3.87 2.76 -6.76
N GLY A 129 -4.37 3.66 -7.60
CA GLY A 129 -5.79 3.77 -7.90
C GLY A 129 -6.34 2.54 -8.60
N CYS A 130 -5.58 1.93 -9.52
CA CYS A 130 -5.98 0.68 -10.16
C CYS A 130 -6.04 -0.48 -9.17
N LEU A 131 -5.04 -0.63 -8.29
CA LEU A 131 -5.08 -1.69 -7.27
C LEU A 131 -6.25 -1.50 -6.29
N VAL A 132 -6.48 -0.27 -5.82
CA VAL A 132 -7.62 0.06 -4.94
C VAL A 132 -8.95 -0.18 -5.67
N GLY A 133 -9.06 0.23 -6.93
CA GLY A 133 -10.27 -0.03 -7.72
C GLY A 133 -10.54 -1.52 -7.93
N CYS A 134 -9.50 -2.35 -8.11
CA CYS A 134 -9.64 -3.81 -8.13
C CYS A 134 -10.09 -4.37 -6.78
N LEU A 135 -9.61 -3.82 -5.66
CA LEU A 135 -10.12 -4.15 -4.32
C LEU A 135 -11.61 -3.79 -4.19
N ARG A 136 -12.04 -2.60 -4.62
CA ARG A 136 -13.45 -2.19 -4.61
C ARG A 136 -14.33 -3.11 -5.46
N LYS A 137 -13.81 -3.56 -6.60
CA LYS A 137 -14.49 -4.55 -7.45
C LYS A 137 -14.69 -5.87 -6.70
N LEU A 138 -13.67 -6.34 -5.96
CA LEU A 138 -13.77 -7.52 -5.11
C LEU A 138 -14.80 -7.34 -3.97
N GLN A 139 -14.89 -6.13 -3.42
CA GLN A 139 -15.91 -5.72 -2.44
C GLN A 139 -17.31 -5.51 -3.07
N ASN A 140 -17.47 -5.82 -4.36
CA ASN A 140 -18.73 -5.74 -5.09
C ASN A 140 -19.33 -4.32 -5.16
N TRP A 141 -18.47 -3.30 -5.18
CA TRP A 141 -18.88 -1.92 -5.48
C TRP A 141 -19.34 -1.79 -6.94
N CYS A 142 -20.27 -0.87 -7.21
CA CYS A 142 -20.68 -0.57 -8.57
C CYS A 142 -19.56 0.16 -9.33
N LEU A 143 -19.44 -0.11 -10.64
CA LEU A 143 -18.34 0.40 -11.46
C LEU A 143 -18.27 1.94 -11.45
N SER A 144 -19.40 2.65 -11.46
CA SER A 144 -19.42 4.12 -11.40
C SER A 144 -18.74 4.64 -10.14
N SER A 145 -19.07 4.11 -8.96
CA SER A 145 -18.43 4.51 -7.69
C SER A 145 -16.92 4.23 -7.69
N ILE A 146 -16.49 3.13 -8.31
CA ILE A 146 -15.06 2.79 -8.43
C ILE A 146 -14.34 3.83 -9.30
N LEU A 147 -14.90 4.16 -10.45
CA LEU A 147 -14.32 5.13 -11.37
C LEU A 147 -14.32 6.55 -10.78
N ASP A 148 -15.34 6.90 -10.01
CA ASP A 148 -15.42 8.20 -9.31
C ASP A 148 -14.38 8.30 -8.19
N GLU A 149 -14.21 7.25 -7.38
CA GLU A 149 -13.14 7.19 -6.36
C GLU A 149 -11.76 7.35 -7.05
N TYR A 150 -11.51 6.62 -8.13
CA TYR A 150 -10.27 6.74 -8.89
C TYR A 150 -10.05 8.17 -9.40
N LYS A 151 -11.07 8.78 -10.03
CA LYS A 151 -10.99 10.14 -10.58
C LYS A 151 -10.72 11.17 -9.49
N ASN A 152 -11.34 11.02 -8.31
CA ASN A 152 -11.13 11.90 -7.17
C ASN A 152 -9.63 11.92 -6.75
N PHE A 153 -9.00 10.75 -6.62
CA PHE A 153 -7.58 10.68 -6.25
C PHE A 153 -6.62 11.04 -7.40
N ALA A 154 -6.99 10.75 -8.65
CA ALA A 154 -6.18 11.09 -9.81
C ALA A 154 -6.21 12.61 -10.09
N GLY A 155 -7.36 13.26 -9.84
CA GLY A 155 -7.63 14.65 -10.16
C GLY A 155 -7.46 14.92 -11.66
N THR A 156 -6.87 16.07 -12.00
CA THR A 156 -6.58 16.49 -13.39
C THR A 156 -5.65 15.56 -14.17
N LYS A 157 -5.09 14.52 -13.53
CA LYS A 157 -4.19 13.54 -14.16
C LYS A 157 -4.84 12.16 -14.29
N SER A 158 -6.18 12.07 -14.26
CA SER A 158 -6.89 10.83 -14.58
C SER A 158 -6.54 10.35 -15.98
N ARG A 159 -6.31 9.04 -16.14
CA ARG A 159 -6.00 8.43 -17.44
C ARG A 159 -7.14 7.54 -17.90
N GLU A 160 -7.55 7.67 -19.15
CA GLU A 160 -8.55 6.79 -19.75
C GLU A 160 -8.10 5.33 -19.79
N THR A 161 -6.79 5.09 -19.93
CA THR A 161 -6.19 3.74 -19.89
C THR A 161 -6.48 3.02 -18.57
N ASP A 162 -6.44 3.75 -17.45
CA ASP A 162 -6.68 3.20 -16.12
C ASP A 162 -8.18 2.94 -15.90
N LEU A 163 -9.04 3.84 -16.37
CA LEU A 163 -10.50 3.66 -16.34
C LEU A 163 -10.89 2.42 -17.16
N ARG A 164 -10.37 2.31 -18.38
CA ARG A 164 -10.60 1.16 -19.26
C ARG A 164 -10.05 -0.14 -18.68
N PHE A 165 -8.93 -0.08 -17.97
CA PHE A 165 -8.40 -1.22 -17.23
C PHE A 165 -9.38 -1.68 -16.14
N LEU A 166 -9.92 -0.76 -15.32
CA LEU A 166 -10.87 -1.09 -14.26
C LEU A 166 -12.18 -1.69 -14.78
N GLU A 167 -12.65 -1.20 -15.94
CA GLU A 167 -13.81 -1.78 -16.64
C GLU A 167 -13.57 -3.25 -17.00
N ILE A 168 -12.46 -3.53 -17.69
CA ILE A 168 -12.18 -4.85 -18.28
C ILE A 168 -11.62 -5.85 -17.25
N TYR A 169 -11.01 -5.40 -16.16
CA TYR A 169 -10.34 -6.30 -15.21
C TYR A 169 -11.33 -7.29 -14.56
N ASP A 170 -11.18 -8.58 -14.85
CA ASP A 170 -12.05 -9.62 -14.32
C ASP A 170 -11.55 -10.16 -12.97
N ILE A 171 -12.42 -10.13 -11.96
CA ILE A 171 -12.15 -10.64 -10.61
C ILE A 171 -12.67 -12.07 -10.40
N SER A 172 -13.36 -12.64 -11.38
CA SER A 172 -14.07 -13.93 -11.24
C SER A 172 -13.12 -15.04 -10.81
N CYS A 173 -11.90 -15.10 -11.38
CA CYS A 173 -10.89 -16.07 -10.97
C CYS A 173 -10.54 -15.97 -9.48
N LEU A 174 -10.32 -14.76 -8.96
CA LEU A 174 -10.00 -14.55 -7.54
C LEU A 174 -11.19 -14.88 -6.64
N ARG A 175 -12.42 -14.48 -7.03
CA ARG A 175 -13.64 -14.84 -6.30
C ARG A 175 -13.83 -16.34 -6.22
N HIS A 176 -13.67 -17.06 -7.33
CA HIS A 176 -13.78 -18.52 -7.36
C HIS A 176 -12.70 -19.18 -6.50
N SER A 177 -11.46 -18.70 -6.53
CA SER A 177 -10.39 -19.20 -5.66
C SER A 177 -10.71 -19.01 -4.17
N LEU A 178 -11.16 -17.82 -3.77
CA LEU A 178 -11.54 -17.54 -2.38
C LEU A 178 -12.74 -18.36 -1.94
N GLN A 179 -13.76 -18.46 -2.80
CA GLN A 179 -14.94 -19.27 -2.53
C GLN A 179 -14.57 -20.75 -2.38
N SER A 180 -13.68 -21.28 -3.22
CA SER A 180 -13.18 -22.65 -3.12
C SER A 180 -12.45 -22.90 -1.80
N LEU A 181 -11.61 -21.95 -1.35
CA LEU A 181 -10.96 -22.03 -0.04
C LEU A 181 -12.00 -22.02 1.10
N ILE A 182 -12.97 -21.10 1.07
CA ILE A 182 -14.03 -21.03 2.07
C ILE A 182 -14.80 -22.35 2.16
N TYR A 183 -15.18 -22.94 1.02
CA TYR A 183 -15.87 -24.24 0.99
C TYR A 183 -15.02 -25.39 1.55
N GLN A 184 -13.71 -25.39 1.28
CA GLN A 184 -12.79 -26.38 1.85
C GLN A 184 -12.69 -26.24 3.38
N TYR A 185 -12.58 -25.00 3.89
CA TYR A 185 -12.52 -24.72 5.33
C TYR A 185 -13.83 -25.02 6.06
N GLN A 186 -14.98 -24.78 5.42
CA GLN A 186 -16.30 -25.06 5.98
C GLN A 186 -16.69 -26.54 5.95
N GLY A 187 -15.78 -27.44 5.54
CA GLY A 187 -15.98 -28.89 5.66
C GLY A 187 -16.91 -29.53 4.62
N TYR A 188 -17.40 -28.77 3.64
CA TYR A 188 -18.20 -29.31 2.53
C TYR A 188 -17.36 -30.12 1.51
N GLY A 189 -16.03 -30.19 1.70
CA GLY A 189 -15.08 -30.84 0.82
C GLY A 189 -14.44 -32.11 1.41
N LEU A 190 -15.21 -33.00 2.04
CA LEU A 190 -14.77 -34.39 2.22
C LEU A 190 -14.79 -35.07 0.84
N GLN A 191 -13.60 -35.46 0.39
CA GLN A 191 -13.32 -36.22 -0.85
C GLN A 191 -13.27 -35.43 -2.16
N LYS A 192 -12.22 -34.61 -2.38
CA LYS A 192 -11.46 -34.67 -3.65
C LYS A 192 -10.11 -33.95 -3.54
N ARG A 193 -9.13 -34.61 -4.16
CA ARG A 193 -7.67 -34.38 -4.09
C ARG A 193 -7.25 -32.99 -4.58
N ARG A 194 -6.26 -32.42 -3.87
CA ARG A 194 -5.13 -31.60 -4.36
C ARG A 194 -5.43 -30.74 -5.60
N LEU A 195 -5.69 -29.45 -5.39
CA LEU A 195 -5.66 -28.47 -6.48
C LEU A 195 -4.22 -28.35 -7.01
N LEU A 196 -3.96 -29.00 -8.15
CA LEU A 196 -2.84 -28.67 -9.02
C LEU A 196 -3.16 -27.33 -9.69
N TYR A 197 -2.24 -26.38 -9.55
CA TYR A 197 -2.24 -25.13 -10.29
C TYR A 197 -2.13 -25.48 -11.78
N ARG A 198 -3.19 -25.27 -12.57
CA ARG A 198 -3.10 -25.41 -14.03
C ARG A 198 -2.50 -24.12 -14.58
N GLU A 199 -1.18 -24.00 -14.48
CA GLU A 199 -0.42 -23.09 -15.34
C GLU A 199 -0.52 -23.64 -16.78
N ASP A 200 -1.48 -23.16 -17.55
CA ASP A 200 -1.49 -23.29 -19.01
C ASP A 200 -2.05 -21.98 -19.60
N CYS A 201 -1.30 -20.90 -19.42
CA CYS A 201 -1.35 -19.72 -20.28
C CYS A 201 0.05 -19.10 -20.29
N VAL A 202 0.77 -19.37 -21.39
CA VAL A 202 2.05 -18.76 -21.83
C VAL A 202 3.34 -19.46 -21.32
N GLN A 203 4.00 -20.14 -22.27
CA GLN A 203 5.37 -20.67 -22.18
C GLN A 203 6.36 -19.60 -21.68
N LYS A 204 7.15 -19.93 -20.65
CA LYS A 204 8.35 -19.16 -20.28
C LYS A 204 9.61 -19.82 -20.87
N PRO A 205 10.51 -19.08 -21.53
CA PRO A 205 11.82 -19.58 -21.87
C PRO A 205 12.72 -19.74 -20.63
N ARG A 206 13.58 -20.76 -20.69
CA ARG A 206 14.59 -21.14 -19.69
C ARG A 206 15.52 -19.96 -19.36
N MET A 207 15.62 -19.59 -18.08
CA MET A 207 16.69 -18.73 -17.56
C MET A 207 17.75 -19.59 -16.89
N SER A 208 18.99 -19.46 -17.36
CA SER A 208 20.20 -20.08 -16.85
C SER A 208 20.65 -19.41 -15.55
N SER A 209 20.94 -20.21 -14.53
CA SER A 209 21.67 -19.80 -13.34
C SER A 209 23.17 -19.76 -13.65
N VAL A 210 23.79 -18.59 -13.55
CA VAL A 210 25.25 -18.46 -13.48
C VAL A 210 25.64 -18.57 -12.01
N GLN A 211 26.43 -19.60 -11.69
CA GLN A 211 27.13 -19.73 -10.42
C GLN A 211 28.39 -18.86 -10.48
N LEU A 212 28.59 -17.98 -9.50
CA LEU A 212 29.86 -17.33 -9.25
C LEU A 212 30.71 -18.24 -8.36
N ALA A 213 31.90 -18.58 -8.85
CA ALA A 213 33.02 -19.10 -8.07
C ALA A 213 33.74 -17.95 -7.35
#